data_AF-A0A1F8CUK3-F1
#
_entry.id   AF-A0A1F8CUK3-F1
#
_cell.length_a   1.000
_cell.length_b   1.000
_cell.length_c   1.000
_cell.angle_alpha   90.00
_cell.angle_beta   90.00
_cell.angle_gamma   90.00
#
_symmetry.space_group_name_H-M   'P 1'
#
loop_
_entity.id
_entity.type
_entity.pdbx_description
1 polymer ?
#
loop_
_entity_poly.entity_id
_entity_poly.type
_entity_poly.pdbx_seq_one_letter_code
_entity_poly.pdbx_strand_id
1 'polypeptide(L)'
;MGEKKSLWHFVLLGLALLGLLDSGYLTFEHYQPVSSVVCLGGIWSDCGRVLRSSYATILGVPLAVLGFVYYSVLVSAGIGLVFGKNKSLNKYLFIILTGVGFVFSLYFVYLQLVVIGKMCIYCMASGFISSFLFLLSLLIFEKERKILFLKLTHFMYLFVVRRILFLFKSDSVHEGMVSFCQFIGRVGLGGVLGFFLKYEDIGLCQKIKGVDFINPIGLAAGFDYEGKLTRVLTDVGFGFQTVGTVTNMAYEGNPPPRLGRLPKSRSLLVNKGFKSSGVGSVIEKLAKTRSVGVFGVSVGRSNSAKLKTQKQSISDIVTSFKKLEKAKLDFLYYELNISCPNLIYGGNITFYVPEKLDELLSAVGRLNLTRPVFVKMPITESDRDTLAMVKVIRKHNIAGVVIGNLWKDRKSVVFDRGEIEKAGLGNFSGLPTQERSNELIELVYKNYGKKLVVIGCGGVFNAKDAYEKIRRGASLVQMVTGLVYEGPQLAAEINAGLVDLLEKDGFTKITEAVGSIVSFQKKEKA
;
A
#
# COMPACT_ATOMS: atom_id res chain seq x y z
N MET A 1 -17.04 14.04 19.06
CA MET A 1 -16.95 14.08 17.57
C MET A 1 -18.17 13.48 16.83
N GLY A 2 -19.04 12.69 17.49
CA GLY A 2 -20.22 12.08 16.85
C GLY A 2 -21.34 13.06 16.49
N GLU A 3 -21.67 14.00 17.38
CA GLU A 3 -22.79 14.95 17.16
C GLU A 3 -22.55 15.91 15.98
N LYS A 4 -21.34 16.48 15.85
CA LYS A 4 -20.99 17.36 14.72
C LYS A 4 -21.06 16.64 13.37
N LYS A 5 -20.72 15.35 13.31
CA LYS A 5 -20.84 14.56 12.07
C LYS A 5 -22.30 14.31 11.70
N SER A 6 -23.22 14.21 12.67
CA SER A 6 -24.65 14.04 12.39
C SER A 6 -25.26 15.27 11.71
N LEU A 7 -24.89 16.48 12.12
CA LEU A 7 -25.44 17.72 11.58
C LEU A 7 -25.21 17.86 10.07
N TRP A 8 -24.01 17.50 9.61
CA TRP A 8 -23.66 17.59 8.18
C TRP A 8 -24.50 16.67 7.29
N HIS A 9 -24.95 15.51 7.78
CA HIS A 9 -25.85 14.64 7.00
C HIS A 9 -27.22 15.31 6.79
N PHE A 10 -27.73 16.06 7.78
CA PHE A 10 -28.95 16.86 7.63
C PHE A 10 -28.76 18.02 6.65
N VAL A 11 -27.60 18.68 6.66
CA VAL A 11 -27.27 19.73 5.69
C VAL A 11 -27.28 19.17 4.26
N LEU A 12 -26.64 18.02 4.03
CA LEU A 12 -26.64 17.34 2.73
C LEU A 12 -28.06 16.95 2.29
N LEU A 13 -28.89 16.44 3.20
CA LEU A 13 -30.30 16.13 2.92
C LEU A 13 -31.11 17.38 2.57
N GLY A 14 -30.93 18.47 3.31
CA GLY A 14 -31.60 19.75 3.06
C GLY A 14 -31.26 20.31 1.67
N LEU A 15 -29.99 20.28 1.28
CA LEU A 15 -29.56 20.69 -0.06
C LEU A 15 -30.14 19.81 -1.17
N ALA A 16 -30.19 18.48 -0.96
CA ALA A 16 -30.82 17.57 -1.91
C ALA A 16 -32.33 17.84 -2.06
N LEU A 17 -33.02 18.19 -0.96
CA LEU A 17 -34.43 18.59 -0.98
C LEU A 17 -34.65 19.91 -1.74
N LEU A 18 -33.76 20.89 -1.59
CA LEU A 18 -33.82 22.13 -2.38
C LEU A 18 -33.70 21.86 -3.89
N GLY A 19 -32.78 20.96 -4.29
CA GLY A 19 -32.67 20.54 -5.69
C GLY A 19 -33.90 19.77 -6.18
N LEU A 20 -34.54 18.97 -5.31
CA LEU A 20 -35.79 18.30 -5.63
C LEU A 20 -36.94 19.28 -5.86
N LEU A 21 -37.05 20.32 -5.03
CA LEU A 21 -38.06 21.38 -5.18
C LEU A 21 -37.85 22.17 -6.48
N ASP A 22 -36.61 22.55 -6.79
CA ASP A 22 -36.25 23.26 -8.01
C ASP A 22 -36.60 22.44 -9.27
N SER A 23 -36.14 21.19 -9.33
CA SER A 23 -36.41 20.30 -10.46
C SER A 23 -37.88 19.88 -10.56
N GLY A 24 -38.58 19.78 -9.42
CA GLY A 24 -40.01 19.54 -9.36
C GLY A 24 -40.81 20.71 -9.93
N TYR A 25 -40.45 21.95 -9.58
CA TYR A 25 -41.05 23.16 -10.16
C TYR A 25 -40.86 23.21 -11.68
N LEU A 26 -39.64 22.98 -12.17
CA LEU A 26 -39.37 22.94 -13.61
C LEU A 26 -40.12 21.82 -14.34
N THR A 27 -40.28 20.67 -13.69
CA THR A 27 -41.05 19.54 -14.25
C THR A 27 -42.53 19.91 -14.35
N PHE A 28 -43.09 20.51 -13.31
CA PHE A 28 -44.47 20.97 -13.29
C PHE A 28 -44.73 22.00 -14.41
N GLU A 29 -43.89 23.03 -14.53
CA GLU A 29 -43.98 24.07 -15.56
C GLU A 29 -43.82 23.53 -16.99
N HIS A 30 -43.02 22.48 -17.18
CA HIS A 30 -42.83 21.87 -18.50
C HIS A 30 -44.14 21.27 -19.07
N TYR A 31 -45.00 20.75 -18.20
CA TYR A 31 -46.29 20.16 -18.59
C TYR A 31 -47.46 21.16 -18.56
N GLN A 32 -47.22 22.43 -18.22
CA GLN A 32 -48.26 23.45 -18.30
C GLN A 32 -48.46 23.92 -19.76
N PRO A 33 -49.71 24.14 -20.19
CA PRO A 33 -50.03 24.58 -21.55
C PRO A 33 -49.51 26.00 -21.85
N VAL A 34 -49.36 26.83 -20.82
CA VAL A 34 -48.72 28.15 -20.89
C VAL A 34 -47.61 28.19 -19.85
N SER A 35 -46.37 28.04 -20.30
CA SER A 35 -45.20 28.07 -19.41
C SER A 35 -44.95 29.49 -18.90
N SER A 36 -44.96 29.66 -17.59
CA SER A 36 -44.85 30.95 -16.90
C SER A 36 -43.63 31.01 -15.99
N VAL A 37 -42.56 30.30 -16.38
CA VAL A 37 -41.31 30.23 -15.60
C VAL A 37 -40.83 31.65 -15.29
N VAL A 38 -40.88 32.01 -14.00
CA VAL A 38 -40.54 33.35 -13.54
C VAL A 38 -39.03 33.54 -13.67
N CYS A 39 -38.62 34.30 -14.67
CA CYS A 39 -37.22 34.58 -14.94
C CYS A 39 -36.96 36.07 -14.75
N LEU A 40 -35.85 36.41 -14.08
CA LEU A 40 -35.36 37.79 -14.06
C LEU A 40 -35.01 38.19 -15.50
N GLY A 41 -35.74 39.16 -16.05
CA GLY A 41 -35.50 39.69 -17.39
C GLY A 41 -34.11 40.34 -17.46
N GLY A 42 -33.29 39.90 -18.40
CA GLY A 42 -31.95 40.45 -18.63
C GLY A 42 -31.35 39.92 -19.93
N ILE A 43 -30.33 40.62 -20.46
CA ILE A 43 -29.72 40.31 -21.78
C ILE A 43 -29.20 38.86 -21.85
N TRP A 44 -28.79 38.28 -20.73
CA TRP A 44 -28.21 36.95 -20.63
C TRP A 44 -29.13 35.89 -20.00
N SER A 45 -30.32 36.26 -19.54
CA SER A 45 -31.22 35.43 -18.72
C SER A 45 -32.51 35.12 -19.48
N ASP A 46 -32.66 33.87 -19.94
CA ASP A 46 -33.81 33.39 -20.71
C ASP A 46 -34.05 31.90 -20.45
N CYS A 47 -34.81 31.61 -19.39
CA CYS A 47 -35.18 30.25 -19.02
C CYS A 47 -35.97 29.54 -20.13
N GLY A 48 -36.83 30.26 -20.85
CA GLY A 48 -37.68 29.68 -21.89
C GLY A 48 -36.87 29.12 -23.06
N ARG A 49 -35.87 29.89 -23.53
CA ARG A 49 -34.98 29.43 -24.61
C ARG A 49 -34.13 28.23 -24.21
N VAL A 50 -33.67 28.17 -22.97
CA VAL A 50 -32.92 27.02 -22.46
C VAL A 50 -33.82 25.78 -22.35
N LEU A 51 -34.98 25.91 -21.70
CA LEU A 51 -35.91 24.80 -21.42
C LEU A 51 -36.63 24.27 -22.67
N ARG A 52 -36.64 25.02 -23.78
CA ARG A 52 -37.20 24.59 -25.08
C ARG A 52 -36.13 24.31 -26.14
N SER A 53 -34.85 24.36 -25.76
CA SER A 53 -33.77 24.05 -26.69
C SER A 53 -33.81 22.58 -27.13
N SER A 54 -33.12 22.26 -28.23
CA SER A 54 -32.92 20.87 -28.67
C SER A 54 -32.18 20.00 -27.63
N TYR A 55 -31.54 20.62 -26.65
CA TYR A 55 -30.84 19.95 -25.55
C TYR A 55 -31.71 19.75 -24.29
N ALA A 56 -32.97 20.21 -24.31
CA ALA A 56 -33.89 20.08 -23.18
C ALA A 56 -34.50 18.67 -23.06
N THR A 57 -34.18 17.75 -23.97
CA THR A 57 -34.57 16.34 -23.90
C THR A 57 -33.37 15.43 -24.11
N ILE A 58 -33.36 14.28 -23.45
CA ILE A 58 -32.37 13.21 -23.64
C ILE A 58 -33.15 11.93 -23.88
N LEU A 59 -32.92 11.29 -25.03
CA LEU A 59 -33.66 10.08 -25.45
C LEU A 59 -35.19 10.24 -25.37
N GLY A 60 -35.70 11.43 -25.69
CA GLY A 60 -37.12 11.75 -25.63
C GLY A 60 -37.67 12.08 -24.24
N VAL A 61 -36.85 12.01 -23.18
CA VAL A 61 -37.25 12.37 -21.82
C VAL A 61 -36.89 13.83 -21.54
N PRO A 62 -37.83 14.67 -21.05
CA PRO A 62 -37.53 16.03 -20.65
C PRO A 62 -36.47 16.09 -19.55
N LEU A 63 -35.51 17.00 -19.69
CA LEU A 63 -34.41 17.15 -18.73
C LEU A 63 -34.91 17.52 -17.33
N ALA A 64 -36.00 18.27 -17.23
CA ALA A 64 -36.64 18.59 -15.96
C ALA A 64 -37.08 17.33 -15.20
N VAL A 65 -37.69 16.36 -15.90
CA VAL A 65 -38.10 15.06 -15.33
C VAL A 65 -36.88 14.26 -14.88
N LEU A 66 -35.82 14.22 -15.70
CA LEU A 66 -34.56 13.54 -15.32
C LEU A 66 -33.93 14.18 -14.07
N GLY A 67 -33.98 15.50 -13.95
CA GLY A 67 -33.56 16.23 -12.76
C GLY A 67 -34.38 15.85 -11.52
N PHE A 68 -35.71 15.80 -11.66
CA PHE A 68 -36.60 15.41 -10.56
C PHE A 68 -36.34 13.97 -10.09
N VAL A 69 -36.17 13.03 -11.02
CA VAL A 69 -35.80 11.65 -10.70
C VAL A 69 -34.44 11.58 -10.01
N TYR A 70 -33.44 12.30 -10.53
CA TYR A 70 -32.11 12.36 -9.93
C TYR A 70 -32.15 12.86 -8.47
N TYR A 71 -32.79 14.00 -8.21
CA TYR A 71 -32.87 14.54 -6.86
C TYR A 71 -33.75 13.68 -5.94
N SER A 72 -34.76 12.98 -6.46
CA SER A 72 -35.55 12.03 -5.67
C SER A 72 -34.70 10.87 -5.17
N VAL A 73 -33.83 10.33 -6.04
CA VAL A 73 -32.86 9.29 -5.66
C VAL A 73 -31.83 9.83 -4.68
N LEU A 74 -31.36 11.06 -4.88
CA LEU A 74 -30.38 11.70 -3.99
C LEU A 74 -30.97 12.00 -2.59
N VAL A 75 -32.22 12.45 -2.51
CA VAL A 75 -32.96 12.63 -1.25
C VAL A 75 -33.13 11.28 -0.55
N SER A 76 -33.49 10.22 -1.27
CA SER A 76 -33.59 8.87 -0.71
C SER A 76 -32.26 8.39 -0.12
N ALA A 77 -31.14 8.63 -0.82
CA ALA A 77 -29.80 8.37 -0.29
C ALA A 77 -29.47 9.24 0.94
N GLY A 78 -29.87 10.52 0.92
CA GLY A 78 -29.73 11.44 2.05
C GLY A 78 -30.52 11.02 3.30
N ILE A 79 -31.73 10.51 3.12
CA ILE A 79 -32.53 9.88 4.20
C ILE A 79 -31.77 8.68 4.75
N GLY A 80 -31.20 7.85 3.88
CA GLY A 80 -30.34 6.73 4.27
C GLY A 80 -29.11 7.16 5.09
N LEU A 81 -28.50 8.30 4.79
CA LEU A 81 -27.38 8.82 5.58
C LEU A 81 -27.78 9.15 7.03
N VAL A 82 -28.97 9.73 7.21
CA VAL A 82 -29.46 10.19 8.51
C VAL A 82 -30.04 9.03 9.32
N PHE A 83 -30.94 8.25 8.72
CA PHE A 83 -31.78 7.28 9.41
C PHE A 83 -31.43 5.82 9.09
N GLY A 84 -30.59 5.58 8.09
CA GLY A 84 -30.27 4.22 7.63
C GLY A 84 -29.43 3.43 8.62
N LYS A 85 -29.69 2.11 8.67
CA LYS A 85 -28.90 1.15 9.48
C LYS A 85 -27.48 1.01 8.94
N ASN A 86 -27.30 0.94 7.62
CA ASN A 86 -26.00 0.78 6.98
C ASN A 86 -25.40 2.13 6.54
N LYS A 87 -24.88 2.89 7.51
CA LYS A 87 -24.31 4.23 7.26
C LYS A 87 -23.14 4.20 6.28
N SER A 88 -22.33 3.14 6.26
CA SER A 88 -21.17 3.02 5.37
C SER A 88 -21.61 2.95 3.90
N LEU A 89 -22.55 2.05 3.57
CA LEU A 89 -23.08 1.91 2.22
C LEU A 89 -23.72 3.21 1.72
N ASN A 90 -24.50 3.88 2.58
CA ASN A 90 -25.21 5.11 2.20
C ASN A 90 -24.23 6.25 1.88
N LYS A 91 -23.08 6.34 2.57
CA LYS A 91 -22.03 7.32 2.23
C LYS A 91 -21.42 7.06 0.86
N TYR A 92 -21.08 5.82 0.53
CA TYR A 92 -20.56 5.48 -0.80
C TYR A 92 -21.56 5.83 -1.90
N LEU A 93 -22.83 5.44 -1.72
CA LEU A 93 -23.89 5.75 -2.68
C LEU A 93 -24.03 7.26 -2.88
N PHE A 94 -24.02 8.03 -1.80
CA PHE A 94 -24.14 9.49 -1.87
C PHE A 94 -22.97 10.16 -2.58
N ILE A 95 -21.72 9.72 -2.32
CA ILE A 95 -20.53 10.21 -3.06
C ILE A 95 -20.68 9.94 -4.56
N ILE A 96 -21.10 8.72 -4.94
CA ILE A 96 -21.25 8.33 -6.35
C ILE A 96 -22.34 9.17 -7.02
N LEU A 97 -23.52 9.29 -6.40
CA LEU A 97 -24.64 10.05 -6.97
C LEU A 97 -24.32 11.54 -7.11
N THR A 98 -23.65 12.15 -6.13
CA THR A 98 -23.22 13.56 -6.21
C THR A 98 -22.13 13.75 -7.27
N GLY A 99 -21.22 12.78 -7.44
CA GLY A 99 -20.22 12.80 -8.52
C GLY A 99 -20.85 12.74 -9.91
N VAL A 100 -21.85 11.87 -10.13
CA VAL A 100 -22.63 11.82 -11.38
C VAL A 100 -23.33 13.15 -11.62
N GLY A 101 -24.03 13.67 -10.61
CA GLY A 101 -24.71 14.97 -10.71
C GLY A 101 -23.78 16.11 -11.08
N PHE A 102 -22.58 16.17 -10.49
CA PHE A 102 -21.58 17.18 -10.79
C PHE A 102 -21.14 17.14 -12.26
N VAL A 103 -20.84 15.96 -12.81
CA VAL A 103 -20.42 15.82 -14.22
C VAL A 103 -21.52 16.29 -15.17
N PHE A 104 -22.77 15.88 -14.92
CA PHE A 104 -23.92 16.35 -15.72
C PHE A 104 -24.13 17.87 -15.56
N SER A 105 -23.93 18.41 -14.36
CA SER A 105 -24.06 19.85 -14.10
C SER A 105 -23.02 20.65 -14.89
N LEU A 106 -21.76 20.20 -14.95
CA LEU A 106 -20.74 20.83 -15.79
C LEU A 106 -21.13 20.82 -17.27
N TYR A 107 -21.67 19.70 -17.76
CA TYR A 107 -22.13 19.58 -19.14
C TYR A 107 -23.29 20.53 -19.45
N PHE A 108 -24.31 20.61 -18.59
CA PHE A 108 -25.45 21.50 -18.81
C PHE A 108 -25.10 22.98 -18.64
N VAL A 109 -24.16 23.31 -17.75
CA VAL A 109 -23.62 24.67 -17.65
C VAL A 109 -22.86 25.04 -18.92
N TYR A 110 -22.05 24.14 -19.46
CA TYR A 110 -21.37 24.33 -20.75
C TYR A 110 -22.37 24.60 -21.89
N LEU A 111 -23.43 23.78 -21.99
CA LEU A 111 -24.44 23.97 -23.03
C LEU A 111 -25.13 25.34 -22.93
N GLN A 112 -25.47 25.79 -21.73
CA GLN A 112 -26.10 27.10 -21.53
C GLN A 112 -25.16 28.26 -21.91
N LEU A 113 -23.93 28.24 -21.41
CA LEU A 113 -22.98 29.34 -21.59
C LEU A 113 -22.38 29.41 -22.98
N VAL A 114 -22.06 28.26 -23.58
CA VAL A 114 -21.27 28.20 -24.83
C VAL A 114 -22.14 27.92 -26.04
N VAL A 115 -23.12 27.02 -25.93
CA VAL A 115 -23.90 26.57 -27.09
C VAL A 115 -25.18 27.38 -27.28
N ILE A 116 -25.96 27.57 -26.21
CA ILE A 116 -27.24 28.29 -26.25
C ILE A 116 -27.00 29.81 -26.14
N GLY A 117 -25.98 30.22 -25.38
CA GLY A 117 -25.64 31.62 -25.12
C GLY A 117 -26.66 32.33 -24.22
N LYS A 118 -27.47 31.59 -23.47
CA LYS A 118 -28.45 32.08 -22.50
C LYS A 118 -28.45 31.21 -21.25
N MET A 119 -28.77 31.82 -20.11
CA MET A 119 -28.81 31.15 -18.81
C MET A 119 -30.25 31.03 -18.30
N CYS A 120 -30.56 29.86 -17.74
CA CYS A 120 -31.76 29.64 -16.95
C CYS A 120 -31.40 29.69 -15.46
N ILE A 121 -32.00 30.61 -14.69
CA ILE A 121 -31.66 30.79 -13.27
C ILE A 121 -31.87 29.51 -12.44
N TYR A 122 -32.95 28.77 -12.71
CA TYR A 122 -33.25 27.50 -12.04
C TYR A 122 -32.24 26.41 -12.42
N CYS A 123 -31.92 26.24 -13.71
CA CYS A 123 -30.90 25.28 -14.13
C CYS A 123 -29.51 25.62 -13.55
N MET A 124 -29.17 26.91 -13.44
CA MET A 124 -27.94 27.36 -12.78
C MET A 124 -27.97 27.10 -11.28
N ALA A 125 -29.11 27.32 -10.62
CA ALA A 125 -29.30 27.00 -9.20
C ALA A 125 -29.14 25.50 -8.94
N SER A 126 -29.78 24.66 -9.75
CA SER A 126 -29.60 23.20 -9.72
C SER A 126 -28.15 22.78 -9.94
N GLY A 127 -27.48 23.38 -10.94
CA GLY A 127 -26.06 23.13 -11.20
C GLY A 127 -25.16 23.51 -10.01
N PHE A 128 -25.47 24.62 -9.34
CA PHE A 128 -24.78 25.06 -8.13
C PHE A 128 -25.04 24.12 -6.96
N ILE A 129 -26.30 23.75 -6.69
CA ILE A 129 -26.68 22.82 -5.61
C ILE A 129 -25.96 21.48 -5.79
N SER A 130 -26.00 20.92 -7.01
CA SER A 130 -25.32 19.66 -7.34
C SER A 130 -23.81 19.75 -7.15
N SER A 131 -23.18 20.82 -7.62
CA SER A 131 -21.73 21.05 -7.45
C SER A 131 -21.35 21.22 -5.98
N PHE A 132 -22.16 21.96 -5.21
CA PHE A 132 -21.93 22.17 -3.79
C PHE A 132 -22.13 20.89 -2.98
N LEU A 133 -23.15 20.10 -3.30
CA LEU A 133 -23.38 18.77 -2.73
C LEU A 133 -22.19 17.84 -2.97
N PHE A 134 -21.61 17.85 -4.18
CA PHE A 134 -20.41 17.08 -4.50
C PHE A 134 -19.19 17.55 -3.69
N LEU A 135 -18.92 18.86 -3.66
CA LEU A 135 -17.78 19.38 -2.89
C LEU A 135 -17.91 19.07 -1.39
N LEU A 136 -19.11 19.26 -0.82
CA LEU A 136 -19.38 18.90 0.57
C LEU A 136 -19.24 17.39 0.80
N SER A 137 -19.75 16.54 -0.10
CA SER A 137 -19.63 15.08 0.05
C SER A 137 -18.17 14.64 0.07
N LEU A 138 -17.31 15.25 -0.75
CA LEU A 138 -15.87 14.99 -0.72
C LEU A 138 -15.23 15.41 0.61
N LEU A 139 -15.64 16.54 1.18
CA LEU A 139 -15.07 17.05 2.44
C LEU A 139 -15.55 16.27 3.67
N ILE A 140 -16.85 15.92 3.72
CA ILE A 140 -17.46 15.25 4.87
C ILE A 140 -17.07 13.77 4.92
N PHE A 141 -16.99 13.11 3.75
CA PHE A 141 -16.74 11.67 3.64
C PHE A 141 -15.32 11.34 3.20
N GLU A 142 -14.32 11.96 3.86
CA GLU A 142 -12.92 11.80 3.50
C GLU A 142 -12.44 10.33 3.51
N LYS A 143 -12.80 9.55 4.56
CA LYS A 143 -12.44 8.13 4.69
C LYS A 143 -13.03 7.32 3.54
N GLU A 144 -14.34 7.44 3.32
CA GLU A 144 -15.05 6.68 2.30
C GLU A 144 -14.61 7.07 0.89
N ARG A 145 -14.38 8.36 0.62
CA ARG A 145 -13.80 8.84 -0.65
C ARG A 145 -12.45 8.20 -0.94
N LYS A 146 -11.54 8.19 0.05
CA LYS A 146 -10.22 7.55 -0.09
C LYS A 146 -10.36 6.06 -0.39
N ILE A 147 -11.19 5.34 0.37
CA ILE A 147 -11.42 3.90 0.15
C ILE A 147 -12.01 3.63 -1.24
N LEU A 148 -12.97 4.44 -1.69
CA LEU A 148 -13.56 4.31 -3.02
C LEU A 148 -12.51 4.50 -4.12
N PHE A 149 -11.64 5.50 -3.97
CA PHE A 149 -10.55 5.74 -4.90
C PHE A 149 -9.53 4.60 -4.94
N LEU A 150 -9.16 4.05 -3.77
CA LEU A 150 -8.27 2.88 -3.70
C LEU A 150 -8.88 1.69 -4.43
N LYS A 151 -10.16 1.39 -4.20
CA LYS A 151 -10.89 0.31 -4.91
C LYS A 151 -10.95 0.53 -6.42
N LEU A 152 -11.21 1.76 -6.87
CA LEU A 152 -11.21 2.09 -8.29
C LEU A 152 -9.82 1.93 -8.91
N THR A 153 -8.78 2.40 -8.22
CA THR A 153 -7.38 2.24 -8.63
C THR A 153 -7.01 0.77 -8.75
N HIS A 154 -7.41 -0.03 -7.76
CA HIS A 154 -7.20 -1.46 -7.76
C HIS A 154 -7.91 -2.13 -8.94
N PHE A 155 -9.19 -1.82 -9.17
CA PHE A 155 -9.94 -2.31 -10.32
C PHE A 155 -9.23 -1.97 -11.64
N MET A 156 -8.90 -0.70 -11.85
CA MET A 156 -8.18 -0.25 -13.05
C MET A 156 -6.83 -0.96 -13.21
N TYR A 157 -6.10 -1.18 -12.12
CA TYR A 157 -4.86 -1.92 -12.15
C TYR A 157 -5.07 -3.37 -12.60
N LEU A 158 -5.99 -4.11 -11.97
CA LEU A 158 -6.20 -5.54 -12.25
C LEU A 158 -6.66 -5.81 -13.69
N PHE A 159 -7.57 -4.97 -14.20
CA PHE A 159 -8.24 -5.19 -15.48
C PHE A 159 -7.53 -4.51 -16.66
N VAL A 160 -6.77 -3.45 -16.43
CA VAL A 160 -6.08 -2.71 -17.49
C VAL A 160 -4.56 -2.76 -17.30
N VAL A 161 -4.03 -2.09 -16.28
CA VAL A 161 -2.58 -1.83 -16.17
C VAL A 161 -1.78 -3.12 -16.04
N ARG A 162 -2.19 -4.03 -15.16
CA ARG A 162 -1.52 -5.31 -14.93
C ARG A 162 -1.45 -6.16 -16.19
N ARG A 163 -2.56 -6.23 -16.95
CA ARG A 163 -2.61 -7.00 -18.22
C ARG A 163 -1.57 -6.48 -19.20
N ILE A 164 -1.44 -5.16 -19.32
CA ILE A 164 -0.43 -4.51 -20.17
C ILE A 164 0.99 -4.79 -19.65
N LEU A 165 1.26 -4.53 -18.36
CA LEU A 165 2.59 -4.72 -17.77
C LEU A 165 3.06 -6.19 -17.85
N PHE A 166 2.14 -7.15 -17.82
CA PHE A 166 2.48 -8.57 -17.85
C PHE A 166 2.95 -9.04 -19.23
N LEU A 167 2.73 -8.25 -20.29
CA LEU A 167 3.28 -8.49 -21.64
C LEU A 167 4.79 -8.22 -21.74
N PHE A 168 5.36 -7.42 -20.84
CA PHE A 168 6.77 -7.03 -20.87
C PHE A 168 7.61 -7.82 -19.88
N LYS A 169 8.92 -7.99 -20.13
CA LYS A 169 9.82 -8.69 -19.19
C LYS A 169 9.77 -8.07 -17.78
N SER A 170 9.77 -8.90 -16.75
CA SER A 170 9.65 -8.47 -15.35
C SER A 170 10.74 -7.49 -14.92
N ASP A 171 12.00 -7.74 -15.32
CA ASP A 171 13.11 -6.84 -15.05
C ASP A 171 12.88 -5.44 -15.65
N SER A 172 12.45 -5.36 -16.92
CA SER A 172 12.16 -4.09 -17.59
C SER A 172 11.04 -3.31 -16.92
N VAL A 173 9.95 -3.99 -16.52
CA VAL A 173 8.85 -3.35 -15.79
C VAL A 173 9.31 -2.81 -14.44
N HIS A 174 10.10 -3.58 -13.70
CA HIS A 174 10.62 -3.17 -12.40
C HIS A 174 11.53 -1.94 -12.51
N GLU A 175 12.51 -1.95 -13.42
CA GLU A 175 13.43 -0.82 -13.62
C GLU A 175 12.71 0.42 -14.13
N GLY A 176 11.75 0.25 -15.05
CA GLY A 176 10.91 1.34 -15.56
C GLY A 176 10.07 1.99 -14.45
N MET A 177 9.41 1.17 -13.62
CA MET A 177 8.63 1.67 -12.50
C MET A 177 9.50 2.38 -11.46
N VAL A 178 10.62 1.77 -11.07
CA VAL A 178 11.55 2.38 -10.11
C VAL A 178 12.07 3.73 -10.64
N SER A 179 12.39 3.83 -11.94
CA SER A 179 12.83 5.07 -12.57
C SER A 179 11.72 6.13 -12.59
N PHE A 180 10.49 5.73 -12.90
CA PHE A 180 9.31 6.61 -12.84
C PHE A 180 9.08 7.15 -11.42
N CYS A 181 9.06 6.28 -10.41
CA CYS A 181 8.89 6.70 -9.02
C CYS A 181 10.04 7.57 -8.52
N GLN A 182 11.29 7.28 -8.95
CA GLN A 182 12.43 8.15 -8.67
C GLN A 182 12.25 9.55 -9.28
N PHE A 183 11.77 9.63 -10.52
CA PHE A 183 11.46 10.90 -11.17
C PHE A 183 10.40 11.68 -10.39
N ILE A 184 9.26 11.05 -10.06
CA ILE A 184 8.18 11.67 -9.26
C ILE A 184 8.70 12.21 -7.93
N GLY A 185 9.51 11.42 -7.21
CA GLY A 185 10.12 11.86 -5.94
C GLY A 185 11.09 13.03 -6.11
N ARG A 186 11.83 13.09 -7.23
CA ARG A 186 12.76 14.20 -7.54
C ARG A 186 12.03 15.50 -7.85
N VAL A 187 10.96 15.46 -8.65
CA VAL A 187 10.18 16.65 -9.04
C VAL A 187 9.19 17.12 -7.96
N GLY A 188 9.08 16.40 -6.83
CA GLY A 188 8.22 16.79 -5.71
C GLY A 188 6.74 16.50 -5.93
N LEU A 189 6.38 15.66 -6.92
CA LEU A 189 5.00 15.26 -7.19
C LEU A 189 4.50 14.12 -6.30
N GLY A 190 5.29 13.72 -5.29
CA GLY A 190 4.94 12.69 -4.31
C GLY A 190 3.63 12.99 -3.57
N GLY A 191 3.41 14.24 -3.16
CA GLY A 191 2.17 14.63 -2.46
C GLY A 191 0.89 14.40 -3.26
N VAL A 192 0.96 14.47 -4.61
CA VAL A 192 -0.17 14.13 -5.48
C VAL A 192 -0.47 12.64 -5.42
N LEU A 193 0.57 11.78 -5.46
CA LEU A 193 0.38 10.34 -5.22
C LEU A 193 -0.19 10.08 -3.82
N GLY A 194 0.32 10.79 -2.81
CA GLY A 194 -0.11 10.70 -1.41
C GLY A 194 -1.60 10.99 -1.22
N PHE A 195 -2.14 11.97 -1.94
CA PHE A 195 -3.57 12.29 -1.88
C PHE A 195 -4.47 11.10 -2.25
N PHE A 196 -3.98 10.22 -3.12
CA PHE A 196 -4.71 9.12 -3.73
C PHE A 196 -4.35 7.74 -3.17
N LEU A 197 -3.10 7.52 -2.82
CA LEU A 197 -2.51 6.20 -2.52
C LEU A 197 -2.03 6.08 -1.06
N LYS A 198 -2.41 7.02 -0.20
CA LYS A 198 -2.05 7.01 1.21
C LYS A 198 -3.30 6.92 2.10
N TYR A 199 -3.21 6.06 3.11
CA TYR A 199 -4.18 5.97 4.19
C TYR A 199 -3.43 5.97 5.52
N GLU A 200 -3.85 6.84 6.45
CA GLU A 200 -3.22 7.04 7.75
C GLU A 200 -4.27 6.96 8.85
N ASP A 201 -3.90 6.30 9.95
CA ASP A 201 -4.72 6.19 11.14
C ASP A 201 -3.82 6.06 12.38
N ILE A 202 -4.13 6.79 13.44
CA ILE A 202 -3.32 6.81 14.67
C ILE A 202 -3.27 5.44 15.36
N GLY A 203 -4.29 4.60 15.17
CA GLY A 203 -4.33 3.23 15.68
C GLY A 203 -3.27 2.32 15.05
N LEU A 204 -2.71 2.71 13.90
CA LEU A 204 -1.64 1.96 13.22
C LEU A 204 -0.22 2.42 13.62
N CYS A 205 -0.10 3.57 14.28
CA CYS A 205 1.19 4.13 14.69
C CYS A 205 1.80 3.34 15.85
N GLN A 206 3.11 3.10 15.81
CA GLN A 206 3.84 2.43 16.87
C GLN A 206 5.32 2.83 16.93
N LYS A 207 5.87 2.84 18.14
CA LYS A 207 7.29 3.09 18.39
C LYS A 207 8.00 1.77 18.69
N ILE A 208 8.95 1.39 17.85
CA ILE A 208 9.71 0.13 17.98
C ILE A 208 11.19 0.47 18.03
N LYS A 209 11.86 0.13 19.13
CA LYS A 209 13.32 0.27 19.29
C LYS A 209 13.84 1.68 18.94
N GLY A 210 13.08 2.70 19.35
CA GLY A 210 13.41 4.11 19.13
C GLY A 210 12.95 4.69 17.79
N VAL A 211 12.37 3.88 16.90
CA VAL A 211 11.88 4.32 15.58
C VAL A 211 10.35 4.44 15.61
N ASP A 212 9.84 5.58 15.14
CA ASP A 212 8.41 5.87 15.06
C ASP A 212 7.86 5.46 13.69
N PHE A 213 7.06 4.39 13.65
CA PHE A 213 6.41 3.88 12.44
C PHE A 213 4.98 4.40 12.37
N ILE A 214 4.62 5.04 11.25
CA ILE A 214 3.28 5.61 11.02
C ILE A 214 2.21 4.55 10.66
N ASN A 215 2.65 3.38 10.22
CA ASN A 215 1.82 2.19 10.00
C ASN A 215 2.73 0.94 9.95
N PRO A 216 2.19 -0.29 10.11
CA PRO A 216 3.01 -1.50 10.22
C PRO A 216 3.50 -2.06 8.89
N ILE A 217 3.17 -1.44 7.75
CA ILE A 217 3.40 -2.03 6.42
C ILE A 217 4.63 -1.42 5.76
N GLY A 218 5.56 -2.26 5.33
CA GLY A 218 6.80 -1.83 4.70
C GLY A 218 7.16 -2.56 3.42
N LEU A 219 7.96 -1.89 2.59
CA LEU A 219 8.54 -2.48 1.39
C LEU A 219 9.79 -3.30 1.79
N ALA A 220 9.81 -4.57 1.43
CA ALA A 220 10.92 -5.46 1.76
C ALA A 220 12.19 -5.14 0.95
N ALA A 221 13.36 -5.48 1.51
CA ALA A 221 14.62 -5.47 0.78
C ALA A 221 14.57 -6.35 -0.48
N GLY A 222 15.28 -5.92 -1.52
CA GLY A 222 15.38 -6.56 -2.85
C GLY A 222 14.58 -5.83 -3.93
N PHE A 223 13.67 -4.93 -3.54
CA PHE A 223 12.91 -4.07 -4.45
C PHE A 223 13.69 -2.80 -4.78
N ASP A 224 13.87 -1.90 -3.82
CA ASP A 224 14.71 -0.71 -3.98
C ASP A 224 16.15 -0.98 -3.54
N TYR A 225 16.88 -1.71 -4.38
CA TYR A 225 18.23 -2.16 -4.03
C TYR A 225 19.30 -1.06 -4.07
N GLU A 226 18.96 0.15 -4.54
CA GLU A 226 19.88 1.29 -4.63
C GLU A 226 19.33 2.59 -4.00
N GLY A 227 18.25 2.55 -3.22
CA GLY A 227 17.70 3.73 -2.56
C GLY A 227 17.13 4.79 -3.52
N LYS A 228 16.49 4.37 -4.63
CA LYS A 228 15.83 5.26 -5.60
C LYS A 228 14.47 5.76 -5.14
N LEU A 229 13.81 5.07 -4.20
CA LEU A 229 12.42 5.29 -3.81
C LEU A 229 12.28 5.99 -2.45
N THR A 230 13.39 6.36 -1.81
CA THR A 230 13.41 6.99 -0.48
C THR A 230 12.69 8.33 -0.38
N ARG A 231 12.31 8.94 -1.52
CA ARG A 231 11.56 10.21 -1.58
C ARG A 231 10.05 10.08 -1.73
N VAL A 232 9.54 8.93 -2.14
CA VAL A 232 8.15 8.79 -2.61
C VAL A 232 7.40 7.64 -1.96
N LEU A 233 8.10 6.72 -1.30
CA LEU A 233 7.47 5.48 -0.85
C LEU A 233 6.38 5.70 0.22
N THR A 234 6.55 6.70 1.08
CA THR A 234 5.52 7.10 2.05
C THR A 234 4.25 7.61 1.39
N ASP A 235 4.36 8.16 0.18
CA ASP A 235 3.25 8.71 -0.59
C ASP A 235 2.41 7.61 -1.26
N VAL A 236 2.90 6.37 -1.29
CA VAL A 236 2.14 5.20 -1.76
C VAL A 236 1.72 4.28 -0.61
N GLY A 237 1.63 4.84 0.62
CA GLY A 237 0.99 4.19 1.76
C GLY A 237 1.90 3.35 2.66
N PHE A 238 3.17 3.13 2.29
CA PHE A 238 4.10 2.39 3.17
C PHE A 238 4.52 3.22 4.38
N GLY A 239 4.55 2.60 5.55
CA GLY A 239 5.08 3.18 6.78
C GLY A 239 6.60 3.10 6.86
N PHE A 240 7.22 2.14 6.17
CA PHE A 240 8.67 2.02 6.09
C PHE A 240 9.18 1.27 4.85
N GLN A 241 10.51 1.23 4.65
CA GLN A 241 11.15 0.33 3.70
C GLN A 241 12.52 -0.14 4.14
N THR A 242 13.01 -1.18 3.48
CA THR A 242 14.41 -1.60 3.57
C THR A 242 15.09 -1.47 2.21
N VAL A 243 16.06 -0.57 2.08
CA VAL A 243 16.93 -0.44 0.90
C VAL A 243 17.90 -1.61 0.84
N GLY A 244 18.29 -2.03 -0.38
CA GLY A 244 19.29 -3.09 -0.59
C GLY A 244 18.67 -4.43 -0.99
N THR A 245 19.29 -5.58 -0.75
CA THR A 245 20.49 -5.77 0.07
C THR A 245 21.76 -5.21 -0.58
N VAL A 246 22.43 -4.32 0.15
CA VAL A 246 23.70 -3.69 -0.18
C VAL A 246 24.84 -4.61 0.23
N THR A 247 25.88 -4.69 -0.59
CA THR A 247 27.07 -5.48 -0.33
C THR A 247 28.33 -4.62 -0.41
N ASN A 248 29.44 -5.04 0.19
CA ASN A 248 30.67 -4.24 0.20
C ASN A 248 31.25 -4.05 -1.20
N MET A 249 31.31 -5.13 -1.98
CA MET A 249 31.69 -5.16 -3.39
C MET A 249 30.46 -5.06 -4.29
N ALA A 250 30.62 -4.46 -5.47
CA ALA A 250 29.61 -4.44 -6.51
C ALA A 250 29.38 -5.84 -7.12
N TYR A 251 28.15 -6.08 -7.56
CA TYR A 251 27.74 -7.28 -8.28
C TYR A 251 26.56 -6.96 -9.20
N GLU A 252 26.71 -7.24 -10.50
CA GLU A 252 25.70 -6.95 -11.53
C GLU A 252 24.43 -7.84 -11.42
N GLY A 253 24.49 -8.89 -10.60
CA GLY A 253 23.46 -9.90 -10.46
C GLY A 253 23.73 -11.16 -11.30
N ASN A 254 23.09 -12.27 -10.93
CA ASN A 254 23.27 -13.55 -11.64
C ASN A 254 22.87 -13.44 -13.13
N PRO A 255 23.27 -14.39 -14.00
CA PRO A 255 22.85 -14.38 -15.40
C PRO A 255 21.32 -14.32 -15.57
N PRO A 256 20.79 -13.57 -16.57
CA PRO A 256 19.36 -13.45 -16.79
C PRO A 256 18.71 -14.78 -17.25
N PRO A 257 17.39 -14.95 -17.06
CA PRO A 257 16.45 -14.01 -16.43
C PRO A 257 16.63 -13.92 -14.91
N ARG A 258 16.54 -12.71 -14.37
CA ARG A 258 16.70 -12.44 -12.92
C ARG A 258 15.37 -12.32 -12.20
N LEU A 259 14.32 -11.92 -12.91
CA LEU A 259 12.95 -11.86 -12.41
C LEU A 259 12.00 -12.58 -13.37
N GLY A 260 11.12 -13.41 -12.81
CA GLY A 260 10.03 -14.06 -13.53
C GLY A 260 8.72 -13.91 -12.76
N ARG A 261 7.60 -13.93 -13.48
CA ARG A 261 6.26 -13.97 -12.88
C ARG A 261 5.66 -15.34 -13.11
N LEU A 262 5.03 -15.88 -12.08
CA LEU A 262 4.22 -17.10 -12.11
C LEU A 262 2.78 -16.69 -11.73
N PRO A 263 1.99 -16.16 -12.68
CA PRO A 263 0.69 -15.56 -12.39
C PRO A 263 -0.32 -16.46 -11.69
N LYS A 264 -0.48 -17.71 -12.13
CA LYS A 264 -1.42 -18.66 -11.52
C LYS A 264 -1.00 -19.02 -10.10
N SER A 265 0.31 -19.13 -9.88
CA SER A 265 0.90 -19.42 -8.57
C SER A 265 0.99 -18.18 -7.66
N ARG A 266 0.58 -16.99 -8.14
CA ARG A 266 0.74 -15.69 -7.47
C ARG A 266 2.14 -15.52 -6.87
N SER A 267 3.16 -15.81 -7.68
CA SER A 267 4.55 -15.95 -7.25
C SER A 267 5.52 -15.24 -8.19
N LEU A 268 6.66 -14.79 -7.66
CA LEU A 268 7.77 -14.30 -8.49
C LEU A 268 8.96 -15.24 -8.36
N LEU A 269 9.56 -15.58 -9.50
CA LEU A 269 10.91 -16.12 -9.56
C LEU A 269 11.90 -14.98 -9.39
N VAL A 270 12.89 -15.18 -8.52
CA VAL A 270 13.95 -14.23 -8.22
C VAL A 270 15.29 -14.94 -8.28
N ASN A 271 16.21 -14.41 -9.09
CA ASN A 271 17.56 -14.89 -9.31
C ASN A 271 18.57 -13.72 -9.34
N LYS A 272 18.39 -12.70 -8.49
CA LYS A 272 19.28 -11.51 -8.48
C LYS A 272 20.64 -11.78 -7.81
N GLY A 273 20.70 -12.64 -6.79
CA GLY A 273 21.93 -12.95 -6.06
C GLY A 273 22.63 -11.74 -5.43
N PHE A 274 21.87 -10.86 -4.76
CA PHE A 274 22.36 -9.58 -4.23
C PHE A 274 23.01 -8.67 -5.29
N LYS A 275 22.31 -8.44 -6.41
CA LYS A 275 22.63 -7.33 -7.32
C LYS A 275 22.78 -6.03 -6.50
N SER A 276 23.94 -5.40 -6.57
CA SER A 276 24.29 -4.19 -5.81
C SER A 276 25.39 -3.43 -6.53
N SER A 277 25.32 -2.10 -6.57
CA SER A 277 26.41 -1.24 -7.06
C SER A 277 27.58 -1.13 -6.05
N GLY A 278 27.49 -1.82 -4.91
CA GLY A 278 28.44 -1.74 -3.81
C GLY A 278 28.11 -0.60 -2.83
N VAL A 279 28.47 -0.81 -1.58
CA VAL A 279 28.09 0.07 -0.46
C VAL A 279 28.57 1.52 -0.62
N GLY A 280 29.73 1.74 -1.25
CA GLY A 280 30.24 3.09 -1.52
C GLY A 280 29.32 3.88 -2.44
N SER A 281 28.92 3.29 -3.57
CA SER A 281 28.00 3.91 -4.54
C SER A 281 26.63 4.19 -3.91
N VAL A 282 26.10 3.25 -3.12
CA VAL A 282 24.83 3.44 -2.42
C VAL A 282 24.92 4.58 -1.40
N ILE A 283 26.01 4.67 -0.64
CA ILE A 283 26.26 5.77 0.30
C ILE A 283 26.25 7.12 -0.42
N GLU A 284 27.01 7.26 -1.51
CA GLU A 284 27.09 8.51 -2.26
C GLU A 284 25.71 8.98 -2.76
N LYS A 285 24.90 8.02 -3.19
CA LYS A 285 23.55 8.29 -3.70
C LYS A 285 22.59 8.69 -2.58
N LEU A 286 22.61 7.97 -1.47
CA LEU A 286 21.78 8.29 -0.31
C LEU A 286 22.19 9.63 0.31
N ALA A 287 23.48 9.95 0.40
CA ALA A 287 23.97 11.23 0.90
C ALA A 287 23.45 12.44 0.10
N LYS A 288 23.19 12.25 -1.21
CA LYS A 288 22.64 13.28 -2.10
C LYS A 288 21.11 13.29 -2.14
N THR A 289 20.46 12.38 -1.41
CA THR A 289 19.01 12.19 -1.47
C THR A 289 18.40 12.53 -0.11
N ARG A 290 17.59 13.59 -0.06
CA ARG A 290 16.75 13.85 1.11
C ARG A 290 15.63 12.80 1.18
N SER A 291 15.73 11.85 2.10
CA SER A 291 14.73 10.80 2.27
C SER A 291 13.51 11.31 3.05
N VAL A 292 12.38 10.63 2.88
CA VAL A 292 11.13 10.89 3.60
C VAL A 292 10.65 9.58 4.24
N GLY A 293 10.22 9.67 5.50
CA GLY A 293 9.72 8.53 6.28
C GLY A 293 10.80 7.59 6.78
N VAL A 294 10.37 6.44 7.28
CA VAL A 294 11.26 5.44 7.88
C VAL A 294 11.87 4.57 6.78
N PHE A 295 13.19 4.53 6.71
CA PHE A 295 13.88 3.53 5.91
C PHE A 295 15.06 2.92 6.65
N GLY A 296 15.37 1.68 6.32
CA GLY A 296 16.55 0.97 6.79
C GLY A 296 17.41 0.49 5.63
N VAL A 297 18.58 -0.04 5.96
CA VAL A 297 19.52 -0.59 4.96
C VAL A 297 19.78 -2.06 5.25
N SER A 298 19.46 -2.91 4.28
CA SER A 298 19.78 -4.33 4.28
C SER A 298 21.22 -4.52 3.85
N VAL A 299 22.02 -5.22 4.66
CA VAL A 299 23.43 -5.53 4.43
C VAL A 299 23.59 -7.03 4.31
N GLY A 300 24.36 -7.48 3.31
CA GLY A 300 24.64 -8.89 3.07
C GLY A 300 26.07 -9.12 2.62
N ARG A 301 26.44 -10.40 2.57
CA ARG A 301 27.73 -10.85 2.01
C ARG A 301 27.75 -10.57 0.50
N SER A 302 28.82 -9.96 -0.01
CA SER A 302 29.03 -9.84 -1.46
C SER A 302 28.97 -11.20 -2.17
N ASN A 303 28.27 -11.25 -3.30
CA ASN A 303 28.24 -12.43 -4.16
C ASN A 303 29.49 -12.43 -5.05
N SER A 304 30.63 -12.86 -4.50
CA SER A 304 31.93 -12.78 -5.17
C SER A 304 32.78 -14.03 -4.95
N ALA A 305 33.41 -14.52 -6.02
CA ALA A 305 34.39 -15.62 -5.98
C ALA A 305 35.65 -15.31 -5.14
N LYS A 306 35.87 -14.02 -4.80
CA LYS A 306 36.98 -13.59 -3.93
C LYS A 306 36.78 -13.97 -2.46
N LEU A 307 35.54 -14.25 -2.04
CA LEU A 307 35.19 -14.58 -0.66
C LEU A 307 35.10 -16.09 -0.47
N LYS A 308 36.24 -16.74 -0.22
CA LYS A 308 36.35 -18.21 -0.14
C LYS A 308 36.16 -18.77 1.27
N THR A 309 36.23 -17.94 2.31
CA THR A 309 36.15 -18.40 3.71
C THR A 309 35.08 -17.67 4.52
N GLN A 310 34.69 -18.29 5.64
CA GLN A 310 33.81 -17.69 6.65
C GLN A 310 34.36 -16.35 7.14
N LYS A 311 35.65 -16.30 7.50
CA LYS A 311 36.33 -15.09 8.00
C LYS A 311 36.32 -13.95 6.97
N GLN A 312 36.57 -14.25 5.69
CA GLN A 312 36.48 -13.26 4.61
C GLN A 312 35.05 -12.74 4.45
N SER A 313 34.06 -13.61 4.54
CA SER A 313 32.63 -13.25 4.43
C SER A 313 32.16 -12.37 5.59
N ILE A 314 32.60 -12.67 6.81
CA ILE A 314 32.33 -11.83 7.99
C ILE A 314 33.00 -10.46 7.83
N SER A 315 34.28 -10.42 7.41
CA SER A 315 35.01 -9.16 7.18
C SER A 315 34.33 -8.28 6.13
N ASP A 316 33.80 -8.89 5.07
CA ASP A 316 33.05 -8.22 4.00
C ASP A 316 31.76 -7.54 4.52
N ILE A 317 30.96 -8.27 5.29
CA ILE A 317 29.75 -7.74 5.93
C ILE A 317 30.11 -6.61 6.91
N VAL A 318 31.10 -6.84 7.78
CA VAL A 318 31.57 -5.85 8.77
C VAL A 318 32.06 -4.58 8.08
N THR A 319 32.75 -4.69 6.94
CA THR A 319 33.21 -3.53 6.17
C THR A 319 32.04 -2.70 5.64
N SER A 320 30.95 -3.34 5.21
CA SER A 320 29.74 -2.64 4.78
C SER A 320 29.12 -1.83 5.92
N PHE A 321 28.95 -2.44 7.10
CA PHE A 321 28.44 -1.73 8.28
C PHE A 321 29.34 -0.56 8.69
N LYS A 322 30.67 -0.75 8.73
CA LYS A 322 31.61 0.32 9.06
C LYS A 322 31.49 1.52 8.11
N LYS A 323 31.36 1.26 6.80
CA LYS A 323 31.20 2.32 5.80
C LYS A 323 29.86 3.07 5.98
N LEU A 324 28.76 2.33 6.21
CA LEU A 324 27.43 2.92 6.41
C LEU A 324 27.35 3.76 7.70
N GLU A 325 27.88 3.26 8.82
CA GLU A 325 27.92 4.03 10.06
C GLU A 325 28.77 5.30 9.93
N LYS A 326 29.94 5.20 9.30
CA LYS A 326 30.83 6.35 9.08
C LYS A 326 30.17 7.44 8.23
N ALA A 327 29.30 7.06 7.29
CA ALA A 327 28.62 8.00 6.40
C ALA A 327 27.54 8.85 7.10
N LYS A 328 27.09 8.46 8.31
CA LYS A 328 26.09 9.20 9.10
C LYS A 328 24.81 9.58 8.32
N LEU A 329 24.31 8.64 7.53
CA LEU A 329 23.07 8.82 6.75
C LEU A 329 21.83 8.76 7.66
N ASP A 330 20.70 9.19 7.11
CA ASP A 330 19.41 9.37 7.80
C ASP A 330 18.54 8.10 7.90
N PHE A 331 19.04 6.93 7.49
CA PHE A 331 18.32 5.66 7.71
C PHE A 331 18.29 5.31 9.21
N LEU A 332 17.25 4.59 9.62
CA LEU A 332 16.89 4.43 11.04
C LEU A 332 17.16 3.04 11.60
N TYR A 333 17.38 2.03 10.75
CA TYR A 333 17.69 0.68 11.19
C TYR A 333 18.50 -0.09 10.13
N TYR A 334 19.11 -1.18 10.56
CA TYR A 334 19.76 -2.14 9.69
C TYR A 334 18.96 -3.43 9.58
N GLU A 335 19.05 -4.06 8.42
CA GLU A 335 18.68 -5.46 8.24
C GLU A 335 19.95 -6.24 7.90
N LEU A 336 20.31 -7.27 8.67
CA LEU A 336 21.40 -8.19 8.34
C LEU A 336 20.81 -9.39 7.59
N ASN A 337 21.04 -9.44 6.28
CA ASN A 337 20.48 -10.49 5.43
C ASN A 337 21.42 -11.68 5.29
N ILE A 338 21.14 -12.73 6.07
CA ILE A 338 21.88 -13.99 6.04
C ILE A 338 21.25 -15.05 5.12
N SER A 339 20.09 -14.75 4.53
CA SER A 339 19.15 -15.79 4.06
C SER A 339 18.93 -15.87 2.55
N CYS A 340 19.71 -15.15 1.74
CA CYS A 340 19.55 -15.18 0.29
C CYS A 340 19.96 -16.55 -0.30
N PRO A 341 19.04 -17.28 -0.95
CA PRO A 341 19.36 -18.59 -1.54
C PRO A 341 19.99 -18.48 -2.95
N ASN A 342 20.20 -17.27 -3.46
CA ASN A 342 20.64 -17.02 -4.85
C ASN A 342 22.13 -16.62 -4.94
N LEU A 343 22.92 -16.78 -3.88
CA LEU A 343 24.35 -16.46 -3.91
C LEU A 343 25.13 -17.60 -4.58
N ILE A 344 25.48 -17.42 -5.86
CA ILE A 344 26.17 -18.44 -6.66
C ILE A 344 27.64 -18.61 -6.27
N TYR A 345 28.27 -17.58 -5.69
CA TYR A 345 29.64 -17.64 -5.16
C TYR A 345 29.67 -17.86 -3.65
N GLY A 346 28.61 -18.41 -3.06
CA GLY A 346 28.54 -18.75 -1.64
C GLY A 346 29.28 -20.04 -1.28
N GLY A 347 29.33 -21.01 -2.20
CA GLY A 347 29.82 -22.35 -1.89
C GLY A 347 29.11 -22.94 -0.65
N ASN A 348 29.89 -23.50 0.28
CA ASN A 348 29.39 -24.05 1.55
C ASN A 348 29.34 -23.00 2.70
N ILE A 349 29.51 -21.71 2.38
CA ILE A 349 29.49 -20.63 3.38
C ILE A 349 28.03 -20.31 3.70
N THR A 350 27.64 -20.57 4.94
CA THR A 350 26.31 -20.28 5.48
C THR A 350 26.42 -19.77 6.91
N PHE A 351 25.47 -18.92 7.30
CA PHE A 351 25.29 -18.43 8.67
C PHE A 351 24.09 -19.09 9.36
N TYR A 352 23.62 -20.24 8.87
CA TYR A 352 22.50 -20.97 9.51
C TYR A 352 22.96 -21.86 10.66
N VAL A 353 24.25 -22.22 10.67
CA VAL A 353 24.87 -23.00 11.74
C VAL A 353 25.11 -22.08 12.95
N PRO A 354 24.65 -22.45 14.17
CA PRO A 354 24.71 -21.60 15.37
C PRO A 354 26.09 -20.99 15.65
N GLU A 355 27.16 -21.77 15.53
CA GLU A 355 28.53 -21.33 15.81
C GLU A 355 28.98 -20.26 14.80
N LYS A 356 28.70 -20.50 13.51
CA LYS A 356 29.01 -19.56 12.42
C LYS A 356 28.21 -18.26 12.51
N LEU A 357 26.96 -18.35 12.97
CA LEU A 357 26.11 -17.19 13.23
C LEU A 357 26.64 -16.38 14.42
N ASP A 358 27.05 -17.05 15.49
CA ASP A 358 27.63 -16.42 16.67
C ASP A 358 28.91 -15.66 16.34
N GLU A 359 29.80 -16.22 15.51
CA GLU A 359 30.99 -15.53 15.01
C GLU A 359 30.64 -14.24 14.25
N LEU A 360 29.64 -14.29 13.36
CA LEU A 360 29.18 -13.13 12.59
C LEU A 360 28.60 -12.05 13.52
N LEU A 361 27.69 -12.44 14.41
CA LEU A 361 27.01 -11.49 15.29
C LEU A 361 27.96 -10.90 16.33
N SER A 362 28.94 -11.67 16.82
CA SER A 362 30.03 -11.16 17.66
C SER A 362 30.84 -10.09 16.92
N ALA A 363 31.15 -10.32 15.64
CA ALA A 363 31.89 -9.36 14.83
C ALA A 363 31.09 -8.07 14.56
N VAL A 364 29.79 -8.18 14.31
CA VAL A 364 28.88 -7.04 14.16
C VAL A 364 28.70 -6.29 15.49
N GLY A 365 28.58 -7.01 16.60
CA GLY A 365 28.41 -6.44 17.95
C GLY A 365 29.57 -5.53 18.36
N ARG A 366 30.81 -5.90 17.98
CA ARG A 366 32.02 -5.06 18.21
C ARG A 366 32.00 -3.72 17.49
N LEU A 367 31.08 -3.49 16.56
CA LEU A 367 30.94 -2.21 15.86
C LEU A 367 30.19 -1.15 16.68
N ASN A 368 29.49 -1.55 17.75
CA ASN A 368 28.68 -0.65 18.59
C ASN A 368 27.76 0.25 17.76
N LEU A 369 27.04 -0.36 16.80
CA LEU A 369 26.14 0.35 15.89
C LEU A 369 25.11 1.16 16.69
N THR A 370 24.85 2.39 16.26
CA THR A 370 23.89 3.28 16.97
C THR A 370 22.43 2.97 16.64
N ARG A 371 22.19 2.13 15.63
CA ARG A 371 20.87 1.82 15.07
C ARG A 371 20.49 0.37 15.35
N PRO A 372 19.20 0.06 15.56
CA PRO A 372 18.75 -1.30 15.74
C PRO A 372 19.05 -2.18 14.51
N VAL A 373 19.48 -3.41 14.75
CA VAL A 373 19.74 -4.41 13.71
C VAL A 373 18.67 -5.50 13.76
N PHE A 374 18.09 -5.85 12.62
CA PHE A 374 17.17 -6.96 12.45
C PHE A 374 17.80 -8.04 11.58
N VAL A 375 17.80 -9.31 12.00
CA VAL A 375 18.39 -10.40 11.19
C VAL A 375 17.32 -11.01 10.29
N LYS A 376 17.54 -11.03 8.97
CA LYS A 376 16.60 -11.63 8.00
C LYS A 376 16.86 -13.10 7.80
N MET A 377 15.89 -13.90 8.26
CA MET A 377 15.98 -15.35 8.43
C MET A 377 15.57 -16.13 7.18
N PRO A 378 16.14 -17.32 6.93
CA PRO A 378 15.67 -18.23 5.89
C PRO A 378 14.29 -18.78 6.23
N ILE A 379 13.50 -19.14 5.21
CA ILE A 379 12.13 -19.66 5.38
C ILE A 379 12.05 -21.20 5.37
N THR A 380 13.04 -21.87 4.78
CA THR A 380 13.01 -23.32 4.51
C THR A 380 13.66 -24.17 5.60
N GLU A 381 14.28 -23.55 6.61
CA GLU A 381 14.94 -24.31 7.68
C GLU A 381 13.91 -24.93 8.62
N SER A 382 14.30 -26.01 9.29
CA SER A 382 13.43 -26.69 10.25
C SER A 382 13.09 -25.80 11.45
N ASP A 383 12.02 -26.13 12.18
CA ASP A 383 11.65 -25.42 13.40
C ASP A 383 12.78 -25.43 14.43
N ARG A 384 13.44 -26.59 14.58
CA ARG A 384 14.59 -26.78 15.47
C ARG A 384 15.74 -25.85 15.10
N ASP A 385 16.13 -25.84 13.83
CA ASP A 385 17.29 -25.06 13.37
C ASP A 385 16.96 -23.57 13.38
N THR A 386 15.72 -23.19 13.09
CA THR A 386 15.22 -21.81 13.24
C THR A 386 15.34 -21.34 14.70
N LEU A 387 14.84 -22.13 15.65
CA LEU A 387 14.94 -21.79 17.08
C LEU A 387 16.39 -21.78 17.57
N ALA A 388 17.26 -22.65 17.05
CA ALA A 388 18.68 -22.64 17.36
C ALA A 388 19.36 -21.33 16.91
N MET A 389 19.08 -20.85 15.70
CA MET A 389 19.56 -19.55 15.23
C MET A 389 19.01 -18.40 16.08
N VAL A 390 17.71 -18.39 16.38
CA VAL A 390 17.10 -17.32 17.21
C VAL A 390 17.68 -17.31 18.62
N LYS A 391 17.99 -18.49 19.20
CA LYS A 391 18.67 -18.62 20.49
C LYS A 391 20.03 -17.95 20.47
N VAL A 392 20.79 -18.08 19.38
CA VAL A 392 22.08 -17.37 19.20
C VAL A 392 21.83 -15.88 19.06
N ILE A 393 20.93 -15.46 18.18
CA ILE A 393 20.59 -14.04 17.93
C ILE A 393 20.27 -13.30 19.24
N ARG A 394 19.50 -13.93 20.13
CA ARG A 394 19.09 -13.37 21.43
C ARG A 394 20.27 -13.11 22.39
N LYS A 395 21.45 -13.72 22.18
CA LYS A 395 22.65 -13.46 23.01
C LYS A 395 23.34 -12.15 22.61
N HIS A 396 23.03 -11.60 21.44
CA HIS A 396 23.66 -10.41 20.89
C HIS A 396 22.73 -9.20 20.98
N ASN A 397 23.28 -7.99 20.81
CA ASN A 397 22.51 -6.75 20.78
C ASN A 397 21.75 -6.58 19.45
N ILE A 398 20.81 -7.49 19.19
CA ILE A 398 19.97 -7.53 17.99
C ILE A 398 18.54 -7.16 18.39
N ALA A 399 17.93 -6.27 17.62
CA ALA A 399 16.61 -5.73 17.91
C ALA A 399 15.49 -6.74 17.65
N GLY A 400 15.67 -7.59 16.64
CA GLY A 400 14.65 -8.51 16.20
C GLY A 400 15.06 -9.34 14.98
N VAL A 401 14.07 -10.00 14.40
CA VAL A 401 14.24 -10.85 13.21
C VAL A 401 13.20 -10.53 12.17
N VAL A 402 13.60 -10.61 10.89
CA VAL A 402 12.68 -10.61 9.75
C VAL A 402 12.45 -12.07 9.37
N ILE A 403 11.21 -12.55 9.54
CA ILE A 403 10.84 -13.94 9.29
C ILE A 403 10.32 -14.08 7.87
N GLY A 404 11.10 -14.79 7.06
CA GLY A 404 10.77 -15.17 5.70
C GLY A 404 11.70 -14.52 4.68
N ASN A 405 12.25 -15.35 3.80
CA ASN A 405 12.89 -14.95 2.55
C ASN A 405 12.32 -15.85 1.43
N LEU A 406 13.05 -16.05 0.34
CA LEU A 406 12.57 -16.82 -0.80
C LEU A 406 12.40 -18.31 -0.48
N TRP A 407 11.32 -18.88 -1.03
CA TRP A 407 10.99 -20.30 -1.04
C TRP A 407 11.84 -21.06 -2.07
N LYS A 408 12.37 -22.23 -1.68
CA LYS A 408 13.26 -23.04 -2.53
C LYS A 408 12.56 -24.26 -3.13
N ASP A 409 11.56 -24.81 -2.44
CA ASP A 409 10.97 -26.09 -2.80
C ASP A 409 9.95 -25.96 -3.96
N ARG A 410 10.33 -26.43 -5.14
CA ARG A 410 9.50 -26.42 -6.35
C ARG A 410 8.35 -27.43 -6.29
N LYS A 411 8.31 -28.34 -5.31
CA LYS A 411 7.29 -29.39 -5.23
C LYS A 411 5.99 -28.93 -4.57
N SER A 412 6.00 -27.78 -3.90
CA SER A 412 4.83 -27.20 -3.21
C SER A 412 3.59 -27.21 -4.11
N VAL A 413 2.46 -27.64 -3.54
CA VAL A 413 1.16 -27.72 -4.23
C VAL A 413 0.59 -26.36 -4.61
N VAL A 414 1.13 -25.27 -4.04
CA VAL A 414 0.75 -23.89 -4.36
C VAL A 414 1.19 -23.49 -5.78
N PHE A 415 2.16 -24.18 -6.35
CA PHE A 415 2.61 -23.92 -7.72
C PHE A 415 1.71 -24.58 -8.77
N ASP A 416 1.35 -23.82 -9.81
CA ASP A 416 0.89 -24.38 -11.06
C ASP A 416 2.03 -25.18 -11.72
N ARG A 417 1.75 -26.44 -12.08
CA ARG A 417 2.75 -27.36 -12.61
C ARG A 417 3.37 -26.85 -13.92
N GLY A 418 2.55 -26.30 -14.81
CA GLY A 418 3.03 -25.76 -16.08
C GLY A 418 3.89 -24.50 -15.93
N GLU A 419 3.63 -23.67 -14.91
CA GLU A 419 4.47 -22.50 -14.60
C GLU A 419 5.81 -22.90 -13.99
N ILE A 420 5.81 -23.80 -13.01
CA ILE A 420 7.02 -24.13 -12.24
C ILE A 420 8.03 -24.95 -13.05
N GLU A 421 7.55 -25.82 -13.96
CA GLU A 421 8.40 -26.58 -14.89
C GLU A 421 9.16 -25.66 -15.86
N LYS A 422 8.51 -24.55 -16.27
CA LYS A 422 9.10 -23.54 -17.15
C LYS A 422 9.91 -22.48 -16.38
N ALA A 423 9.84 -22.47 -15.05
CA ALA A 423 10.54 -21.49 -14.25
C ALA A 423 12.05 -21.77 -14.27
N GLY A 424 12.82 -20.80 -14.74
CA GLY A 424 14.28 -20.90 -14.82
C GLY A 424 14.99 -20.98 -13.46
N LEU A 425 16.30 -20.73 -13.44
CA LEU A 425 17.09 -20.70 -12.21
C LEU A 425 16.60 -19.62 -11.25
N GLY A 426 16.66 -19.91 -9.95
CA GLY A 426 16.24 -18.99 -8.89
C GLY A 426 15.27 -19.61 -7.90
N ASN A 427 14.78 -18.75 -7.01
CA ASN A 427 13.90 -19.09 -5.89
C ASN A 427 12.68 -18.17 -5.88
N PHE A 428 11.67 -18.48 -5.06
CA PHE A 428 10.32 -17.99 -5.24
C PHE A 428 9.83 -17.09 -4.11
N SER A 429 9.01 -16.10 -4.42
CA SER A 429 8.33 -15.23 -3.43
C SER A 429 6.82 -15.25 -3.66
N GLY A 430 6.04 -14.63 -2.78
CA GLY A 430 4.58 -14.55 -2.95
C GLY A 430 3.87 -15.68 -2.22
N LEU A 431 2.78 -16.19 -2.80
CA LEU A 431 1.89 -17.12 -2.11
C LEU A 431 2.58 -18.39 -1.55
N PRO A 432 3.56 -19.02 -2.24
CA PRO A 432 4.27 -20.19 -1.69
C PRO A 432 5.01 -19.94 -0.37
N THR A 433 5.30 -18.67 -0.04
CA THR A 433 5.97 -18.30 1.22
C THR A 433 4.99 -18.05 2.38
N GLN A 434 3.69 -17.93 2.11
CA GLN A 434 2.73 -17.36 3.06
C GLN A 434 2.59 -18.20 4.33
N GLU A 435 2.27 -19.48 4.17
CA GLU A 435 1.98 -20.41 5.26
C GLU A 435 3.20 -20.61 6.16
N ARG A 436 4.33 -21.01 5.56
CA ARG A 436 5.57 -21.22 6.33
C ARG A 436 6.06 -19.94 7.02
N SER A 437 5.89 -18.77 6.41
CA SER A 437 6.18 -17.49 7.06
C SER A 437 5.31 -17.29 8.31
N ASN A 438 4.00 -17.57 8.22
CA ASN A 438 3.08 -17.47 9.35
C ASN A 438 3.45 -18.43 10.49
N GLU A 439 3.76 -19.68 10.17
CA GLU A 439 4.21 -20.68 11.15
C GLU A 439 5.47 -20.23 11.88
N LEU A 440 6.49 -19.77 11.14
CA LEU A 440 7.75 -19.33 11.74
C LEU A 440 7.59 -18.06 12.59
N ILE A 441 6.71 -17.13 12.18
CA ILE A 441 6.38 -15.93 12.98
C ILE A 441 5.81 -16.37 14.33
N GLU A 442 4.82 -17.27 14.30
CA GLU A 442 4.19 -17.81 15.50
C GLU A 442 5.17 -18.59 16.38
N LEU A 443 5.98 -19.45 15.78
CA LEU A 443 7.01 -20.25 16.46
C LEU A 443 7.99 -19.35 17.20
N VAL A 444 8.53 -18.34 16.52
CA VAL A 444 9.49 -17.40 17.11
C VAL A 444 8.83 -16.54 18.17
N TYR A 445 7.62 -16.05 17.93
CA TYR A 445 6.89 -15.23 18.89
C TYR A 445 6.53 -16.02 20.17
N LYS A 446 6.07 -17.27 20.04
CA LYS A 446 5.77 -18.17 21.17
C LYS A 446 6.95 -18.32 22.13
N ASN A 447 8.16 -18.41 21.58
CA ASN A 447 9.39 -18.66 22.33
C ASN A 447 10.12 -17.37 22.76
N TYR A 448 10.06 -16.30 21.97
CA TYR A 448 10.90 -15.10 22.14
C TYR A 448 10.19 -13.76 21.93
N GLY A 449 8.88 -13.72 21.68
CA GLY A 449 8.14 -12.51 21.24
C GLY A 449 8.16 -11.32 22.22
N LYS A 450 8.34 -11.56 23.53
CA LYS A 450 8.52 -10.47 24.52
C LYS A 450 9.95 -9.88 24.53
N LYS A 451 10.90 -10.53 23.86
CA LYS A 451 12.35 -10.23 23.93
C LYS A 451 12.92 -9.77 22.59
N LEU A 452 12.33 -10.22 21.48
CA LEU A 452 12.72 -9.89 20.12
C LEU A 452 11.52 -9.39 19.34
N VAL A 453 11.72 -8.32 18.57
CA VAL A 453 10.73 -7.85 17.60
C VAL A 453 10.69 -8.83 16.43
N VAL A 454 9.50 -9.20 15.97
CA VAL A 454 9.32 -10.02 14.77
C VAL A 454 8.76 -9.15 13.65
N ILE A 455 9.44 -9.14 12.51
CA ILE A 455 8.95 -8.52 11.27
C ILE A 455 8.53 -9.65 10.33
N GLY A 456 7.26 -9.73 9.97
CA GLY A 456 6.74 -10.78 9.10
C GLY A 456 6.96 -10.47 7.62
N CYS A 457 7.49 -11.40 6.83
CA CYS A 457 7.71 -11.24 5.39
C CYS A 457 7.29 -12.50 4.63
N GLY A 458 6.49 -12.34 3.57
CA GLY A 458 6.13 -13.42 2.65
C GLY A 458 4.63 -13.61 2.46
N GLY A 459 4.17 -13.53 1.19
CA GLY A 459 2.79 -13.81 0.82
C GLY A 459 1.74 -12.85 1.41
N VAL A 460 1.91 -11.54 1.22
CA VAL A 460 0.94 -10.53 1.68
C VAL A 460 0.32 -9.87 0.46
N PHE A 461 -0.98 -10.06 0.27
CA PHE A 461 -1.76 -9.56 -0.87
C PHE A 461 -2.98 -8.74 -0.46
N ASN A 462 -3.34 -8.73 0.83
CA ASN A 462 -4.49 -7.97 1.34
C ASN A 462 -4.36 -7.74 2.85
N ALA A 463 -5.31 -7.00 3.43
CA ALA A 463 -5.32 -6.66 4.85
C ALA A 463 -5.39 -7.87 5.78
N LYS A 464 -6.13 -8.93 5.40
CA LYS A 464 -6.26 -10.15 6.20
C LYS A 464 -4.92 -10.89 6.30
N ASP A 465 -4.17 -10.97 5.21
CA ASP A 465 -2.85 -11.61 5.20
C ASP A 465 -1.87 -10.89 6.15
N ALA A 466 -1.88 -9.54 6.13
CA ALA A 466 -1.05 -8.74 7.02
C ALA A 466 -1.51 -8.88 8.48
N TYR A 467 -2.82 -8.82 8.72
CA TYR A 467 -3.39 -8.97 10.05
C TYR A 467 -3.11 -10.34 10.66
N GLU A 468 -3.19 -11.41 9.87
CA GLU A 468 -2.86 -12.77 10.32
C GLU A 468 -1.42 -12.87 10.82
N LYS A 469 -0.46 -12.27 10.10
CA LYS A 469 0.95 -12.19 10.55
C LYS A 469 1.07 -11.44 11.87
N ILE A 470 0.34 -10.33 12.00
CA ILE A 470 0.36 -9.50 13.21
C ILE A 470 -0.19 -10.28 14.40
N ARG A 471 -1.36 -10.91 14.24
CA ARG A 471 -1.99 -11.75 15.26
C ARG A 471 -1.16 -12.95 15.68
N ARG A 472 -0.29 -13.44 14.81
CA ARG A 472 0.70 -14.50 15.11
C ARG A 472 1.96 -14.01 15.80
N GLY A 473 2.21 -12.70 15.81
CA GLY A 473 3.31 -12.10 16.58
C GLY A 473 4.17 -11.08 15.85
N ALA A 474 3.91 -10.79 14.57
CA ALA A 474 4.65 -9.77 13.86
C ALA A 474 4.25 -8.36 14.35
N SER A 475 5.23 -7.51 14.67
CA SER A 475 4.98 -6.10 14.97
C SER A 475 4.94 -5.24 13.71
N LEU A 476 5.70 -5.64 12.68
CA LEU A 476 5.76 -5.01 11.36
C LEU A 476 5.63 -6.09 10.28
N VAL A 477 5.19 -5.70 9.08
CA VAL A 477 5.02 -6.59 7.94
C VAL A 477 5.73 -6.01 6.72
N GLN A 478 6.59 -6.82 6.10
CA GLN A 478 7.26 -6.52 4.84
C GLN A 478 6.58 -7.23 3.67
N MET A 479 6.46 -6.54 2.53
CA MET A 479 5.85 -7.10 1.32
C MET A 479 6.49 -6.58 0.04
N VAL A 480 6.39 -7.39 -1.03
CA VAL A 480 6.80 -7.03 -2.40
C VAL A 480 5.83 -7.65 -3.40
N THR A 481 5.65 -8.97 -3.36
CA THR A 481 4.92 -9.69 -4.41
C THR A 481 3.48 -9.21 -4.56
N GLY A 482 2.78 -8.91 -3.46
CA GLY A 482 1.44 -8.35 -3.51
C GLY A 482 1.34 -7.06 -4.35
N LEU A 483 2.34 -6.17 -4.24
CA LEU A 483 2.38 -4.92 -5.01
C LEU A 483 2.37 -5.18 -6.52
N VAL A 484 3.04 -6.24 -6.97
CA VAL A 484 3.10 -6.62 -8.39
C VAL A 484 1.76 -7.14 -8.89
N TYR A 485 1.01 -7.85 -8.04
CA TYR A 485 -0.24 -8.51 -8.43
C TYR A 485 -1.50 -7.66 -8.22
N GLU A 486 -1.51 -6.80 -7.20
CA GLU A 486 -2.66 -6.00 -6.79
C GLU A 486 -2.51 -4.53 -7.14
N GLY A 487 -1.28 -4.02 -7.26
CA GLY A 487 -1.00 -2.65 -7.70
C GLY A 487 -0.48 -1.72 -6.60
N PRO A 488 -0.14 -0.47 -6.96
CA PRO A 488 0.56 0.47 -6.09
C PRO A 488 -0.26 0.93 -4.88
N GLN A 489 -1.58 0.85 -4.93
CA GLN A 489 -2.50 1.25 -3.87
C GLN A 489 -2.56 0.25 -2.71
N LEU A 490 -2.00 -0.96 -2.87
CA LEU A 490 -2.19 -2.08 -1.95
C LEU A 490 -1.78 -1.76 -0.51
N ALA A 491 -0.70 -1.01 -0.28
CA ALA A 491 -0.27 -0.67 1.08
C ALA A 491 -1.34 0.17 1.82
N ALA A 492 -1.96 1.13 1.14
CA ALA A 492 -3.06 1.90 1.70
C ALA A 492 -4.35 1.08 1.88
N GLU A 493 -4.66 0.15 0.96
CA GLU A 493 -5.76 -0.80 1.13
C GLU A 493 -5.57 -1.69 2.36
N ILE A 494 -4.33 -2.16 2.59
CA ILE A 494 -3.97 -2.93 3.78
C ILE A 494 -4.15 -2.08 5.03
N ASN A 495 -3.63 -0.85 5.06
CA ASN A 495 -3.79 0.04 6.22
C ASN A 495 -5.26 0.30 6.55
N ALA A 496 -6.09 0.63 5.54
CA ALA A 496 -7.52 0.82 5.75
C ALA A 496 -8.21 -0.44 6.29
N GLY A 497 -7.90 -1.60 5.69
CA GLY A 497 -8.47 -2.87 6.15
C GLY A 497 -7.96 -3.32 7.52
N LEU A 498 -6.75 -2.94 7.92
CA LEU A 498 -6.24 -3.19 9.28
C LEU A 498 -7.05 -2.44 10.33
N VAL A 499 -7.42 -1.17 10.07
CA VAL A 499 -8.29 -0.42 11.00
C VAL A 499 -9.63 -1.14 11.19
N ASP A 500 -10.28 -1.54 10.09
CA ASP A 500 -11.56 -2.24 10.15
C ASP A 500 -11.44 -3.61 10.87
N LEU A 501 -10.33 -4.33 10.70
CA LEU A 501 -10.06 -5.60 11.38
C LEU A 501 -9.74 -5.42 12.87
N LEU A 502 -9.04 -4.36 13.24
CA LEU A 502 -8.79 -4.00 14.64
C LEU A 502 -10.12 -3.68 15.35
N GLU A 503 -10.95 -2.81 14.76
CA GLU A 503 -12.26 -2.47 15.31
C GLU A 503 -13.13 -3.71 15.49
N LYS A 504 -13.13 -4.63 14.51
CA LYS A 504 -13.88 -5.89 14.57
C LYS A 504 -13.46 -6.78 15.74
N ASP A 505 -12.17 -6.84 16.04
CA ASP A 505 -11.62 -7.63 17.15
C ASP A 505 -11.62 -6.85 18.48
N GLY A 506 -12.16 -5.62 18.51
CA GLY A 506 -12.24 -4.79 19.71
C GLY A 506 -10.94 -4.09 20.10
N PHE A 507 -9.97 -3.98 19.17
CA PHE A 507 -8.71 -3.30 19.37
C PHE A 507 -8.75 -1.85 18.91
N THR A 508 -8.05 -0.98 19.64
CA THR A 508 -7.87 0.43 19.28
C THR A 508 -6.48 0.74 18.73
N LYS A 509 -5.50 -0.12 19.03
CA LYS A 509 -4.12 0.01 18.55
C LYS A 509 -3.61 -1.30 17.96
N ILE A 510 -2.82 -1.19 16.91
CA ILE A 510 -2.19 -2.33 16.23
C ILE A 510 -1.33 -3.17 17.19
N THR A 511 -0.73 -2.54 18.19
CA THR A 511 0.08 -3.21 19.22
C THR A 511 -0.71 -4.21 20.06
N GLU A 512 -2.03 -4.04 20.19
CA GLU A 512 -2.91 -4.95 20.94
C GLU A 512 -3.17 -6.25 20.18
N ALA A 513 -3.15 -6.18 18.84
CA ALA A 513 -3.31 -7.35 17.99
C ALA A 513 -2.03 -8.21 17.91
N VAL A 514 -0.85 -7.66 18.22
CA VAL A 514 0.43 -8.38 18.08
C VAL A 514 0.44 -9.64 18.95
N GLY A 515 0.42 -10.82 18.31
CA GLY A 515 0.44 -12.10 19.03
C GLY A 515 -0.85 -12.45 19.77
N SER A 516 -1.98 -11.83 19.40
CA SER A 516 -3.27 -12.04 20.08
C SER A 516 -3.71 -13.51 20.04
N ILE A 517 -3.61 -14.19 18.88
CA ILE A 517 -4.00 -15.61 18.73
C ILE A 517 -3.15 -16.51 19.62
N VAL A 518 -1.85 -16.23 19.71
CA VAL A 518 -0.91 -17.00 20.54
C VAL A 518 -1.21 -16.84 22.02
N SER A 519 -1.63 -15.64 22.42
CA SER A 519 -1.93 -15.32 23.83
C SER A 519 -3.22 -15.98 24.30
N PHE A 520 -4.23 -16.09 23.43
CA PHE A 520 -5.48 -16.83 23.73
C PHE A 520 -5.22 -18.32 23.94
N GLN A 521 -4.44 -18.97 23.06
CA GLN A 521 -4.09 -20.40 23.20
C GLN A 521 -3.37 -20.74 24.51
N LYS A 522 -2.64 -19.80 25.11
CA LYS A 522 -2.00 -20.00 26.42
C LYS A 522 -2.99 -19.92 27.58
N LYS A 523 -4.04 -19.11 27.46
CA LYS A 523 -5.09 -18.98 28.50
C LYS A 523 -6.06 -20.15 28.53
N GLU A 524 -6.31 -20.81 27.39
CA GLU A 524 -7.16 -22.02 27.34
C GLU A 524 -6.44 -23.28 27.86
N LYS A 525 -5.10 -23.26 27.91
CA LYS A 525 -4.27 -24.38 28.36
C LYS A 525 -3.74 -24.24 29.79
N ALA A 526 -4.01 -23.11 30.44
CA ALA A 526 -3.66 -22.82 31.83
C ALA A 526 -4.93 -22.80 32.66
#